data_AF-A0A9C8WFX5-F1
#
_entry.id   AF-A0A9C8WFX5-F1
#
_cell.length_a   1.000
_cell.length_b   1.000
_cell.length_c   1.000
_cell.angle_alpha   90.00
_cell.angle_beta   90.00
_cell.angle_gamma   90.00
#
_symmetry.space_group_name_H-M   'P 1'
#
loop_
_entity.id
_entity.type
_entity.pdbx_description
1 polymer ?
#
loop_
_entity_poly.entity_id
_entity_poly.type
_entity_poly.pdbx_seq_one_letter_code
_entity_poly.pdbx_strand_id
1 'polypeptide(L)' 'MATKSINAAKRAVKTIRESMKMIEKQPEVGRPVEDMEPEYREWPINFGDSGYIVLYRYDGHTALIVAVRHQKEAGYRA' A
#
# COMPACT_ATOMS: atom_id res chain seq x y z
N MET A 1 20.04 -12.73 4.66
CA MET A 1 19.61 -12.08 3.41
C MET A 1 18.48 -12.91 2.83
N ALA A 2 17.28 -12.36 2.66
CA ALA A 2 16.14 -13.13 2.18
C ALA A 2 16.40 -13.62 0.75
N THR A 3 16.47 -14.93 0.56
CA THR A 3 16.55 -15.57 -0.75
C THR A 3 15.40 -15.05 -1.61
N LYS A 4 15.72 -14.37 -2.72
CA LYS A 4 14.74 -13.86 -3.70
C LYS A 4 13.90 -15.02 -4.24
N SER A 5 12.80 -15.35 -3.57
CA SER A 5 11.89 -16.40 -3.97
C SER A 5 10.89 -15.82 -4.97
N ILE A 6 10.94 -16.29 -6.22
CA ILE A 6 9.95 -15.95 -7.25
C ILE A 6 8.52 -16.22 -6.75
N ASN A 7 8.33 -17.26 -5.94
CA ASN A 7 7.04 -17.58 -5.33
C ASN A 7 6.60 -16.53 -4.31
N ALA A 8 7.52 -15.98 -3.50
CA ALA A 8 7.19 -14.88 -2.59
C ALA A 8 6.81 -13.61 -3.36
N ALA A 9 7.53 -13.28 -4.44
CA ALA A 9 7.20 -12.14 -5.30
C ALA A 9 5.81 -12.28 -5.94
N LYS A 10 5.48 -13.46 -6.47
CA LYS A 10 4.14 -13.75 -7.02
C LYS A 10 3.03 -13.58 -5.98
N ARG A 11 3.25 -14.07 -4.75
CA ARG A 11 2.29 -13.89 -3.66
C ARG A 11 2.14 -12.42 -3.26
N ALA A 12 3.24 -11.67 -3.17
CA ALA A 12 3.20 -10.24 -2.85
C ALA A 12 2.33 -9.47 -3.86
N VAL A 13 2.56 -9.67 -5.16
CA VAL A 13 1.77 -9.03 -6.22
C VAL A 13 0.30 -9.41 -6.12
N LYS A 14 -0.01 -10.69 -5.85
CA LYS A 14 -1.40 -11.14 -5.66
C LYS A 14 -2.06 -10.41 -4.50
N THR A 15 -1.42 -10.36 -3.33
CA THR A 15 -1.93 -9.69 -2.13
C THR A 15 -2.12 -8.19 -2.34
N ILE A 16 -1.20 -7.53 -3.06
CA ILE A 16 -1.33 -6.12 -3.42
C ILE A 16 -2.57 -5.91 -4.29
N ARG A 17 -2.73 -6.70 -5.37
CA ARG A 17 -3.91 -6.59 -6.26
C ARG A 17 -5.23 -6.86 -5.55
N GLU A 18 -5.26 -7.80 -4.61
CA GLU A 18 -6.44 -8.08 -3.79
C GLU A 18 -6.78 -6.88 -2.89
N SER A 19 -5.77 -6.25 -2.30
CA SER A 19 -5.95 -5.05 -1.49
C SER A 19 -6.42 -3.85 -2.31
N MET A 20 -6.03 -3.73 -3.58
CA MET A 20 -6.50 -2.65 -4.46
C MET A 20 -8.01 -2.72 -4.71
N LYS A 21 -8.63 -3.91 -4.64
CA LYS A 21 -10.10 -4.03 -4.73
C LYS A 21 -10.81 -3.35 -3.57
N MET A 22 -10.16 -3.21 -2.42
CA MET A 22 -10.73 -2.46 -1.29
C MET A 22 -10.68 -0.96 -1.55
N ILE A 23 -9.55 -0.46 -2.05
CA ILE A 23 -9.40 0.96 -2.42
C ILE A 23 -10.36 1.31 -3.56
N GLU A 24 -10.54 0.44 -4.55
CA GLU A 24 -11.50 0.64 -5.64
C GLU A 24 -12.94 0.79 -5.14
N LYS A 25 -13.34 -0.01 -4.14
CA LYS A 25 -14.69 0.02 -3.57
C LYS A 25 -14.90 1.14 -2.56
N GLN A 26 -13.86 1.46 -1.79
CA GLN A 26 -13.90 2.47 -0.74
C GLN A 26 -12.59 3.26 -0.74
N PRO A 27 -12.45 4.26 -1.63
CA PRO A 27 -11.24 5.07 -1.73
C PRO A 27 -10.88 5.83 -0.45
N GLU A 28 -11.85 6.05 0.45
CA GLU A 28 -11.63 6.77 1.71
C GLU A 28 -11.11 5.89 2.85
N VAL A 29 -10.91 4.58 2.61
CA VAL A 29 -10.50 3.62 3.64
C VAL A 29 -9.05 3.84 4.12
N GLY A 30 -8.21 4.42 3.28
CA GLY A 30 -6.84 4.81 3.63
C GLY A 30 -6.80 5.97 4.59
N ARG A 31 -5.78 5.94 5.45
CA ARG A 31 -5.53 6.96 6.48
C ARG A 31 -4.93 8.19 5.80
N PRO A 32 -5.41 9.41 6.04
CA PRO A 32 -4.74 10.63 5.59
C PRO A 32 -3.29 10.63 6.03
N VAL A 33 -2.39 11.09 5.15
CA VAL A 33 -0.97 11.20 5.46
C VAL A 33 -0.73 12.54 6.14
N GLU A 34 -0.12 12.50 7.33
CA GLU A 34 0.31 13.72 8.02
C GLU A 34 1.36 14.45 7.16
N ASP A 35 1.35 15.79 7.19
CA ASP A 35 2.25 16.64 6.42
C ASP A 35 2.12 16.57 4.87
N MET A 36 1.04 16.00 4.34
CA MET A 36 0.68 16.05 2.91
C MET A 36 -0.70 16.68 2.69
N GLU A 37 -1.06 16.98 1.44
CA GLU A 37 -2.41 17.45 1.13
C GLU A 37 -3.49 16.42 1.53
N PRO A 38 -4.71 16.85 1.94
CA PRO A 38 -5.73 15.97 2.50
C PRO A 38 -6.18 14.80 1.61
N GLU A 39 -5.93 14.91 0.30
CA GLU A 39 -6.22 13.89 -0.68
C GLU A 39 -5.26 12.69 -0.60
N TYR A 40 -4.07 12.85 -0.01
CA TYR A 40 -3.08 11.78 0.12
C TYR A 40 -3.41 10.85 1.28
N ARG A 41 -3.37 9.55 0.99
CA ARG A 41 -3.76 8.49 1.90
C ARG A 41 -2.80 7.32 1.83
N GLU A 42 -2.58 6.70 2.99
CA GLU A 42 -1.83 5.45 3.14
C GLU A 42 -2.77 4.28 3.46
N TRP A 43 -2.52 3.16 2.77
CA TRP A 43 -3.18 1.89 3.04
C TRP A 43 -2.15 0.80 3.34
N PRO A 44 -2.09 0.30 4.59
CA PRO A 44 -1.21 -0.81 4.93
C PRO A 44 -1.75 -2.14 4.40
N ILE A 45 -0.86 -2.97 3.86
CA ILE A 45 -1.15 -4.30 3.33
C ILE A 45 -0.29 -5.32 4.07
N ASN A 46 -0.94 -6.22 4.80
CA ASN A 46 -0.25 -7.29 5.53
C ASN A 46 0.35 -8.30 4.56
N PHE A 47 1.68 -8.53 4.66
CA PHE A 47 2.39 -9.55 3.88
C PHE A 47 3.71 -9.94 4.53
N GLY A 48 3.90 -11.21 4.86
CA GLY A 48 5.10 -11.66 5.57
C GLY A 48 5.28 -10.92 6.91
N ASP A 49 6.52 -10.59 7.26
CA ASP A 49 6.85 -10.03 8.58
C ASP A 49 6.63 -8.53 8.71
N SER A 50 6.43 -7.80 7.60
CA SER A 50 6.30 -6.34 7.64
C SER A 50 5.36 -5.76 6.59
N GLY A 51 4.94 -6.48 5.56
CA GLY A 51 3.94 -5.95 4.62
C GLY A 51 4.42 -4.82 3.72
N TYR A 52 3.43 -4.20 3.07
CA TYR A 52 3.58 -3.08 2.15
C TYR A 52 2.70 -1.91 2.61
N ILE A 53 3.03 -0.72 2.14
CA ILE A 53 2.17 0.47 2.23
C ILE A 53 1.93 0.96 0.81
N VAL A 54 0.67 1.26 0.53
CA VAL A 54 0.26 1.93 -0.69
C VAL A 54 -0.04 3.38 -0.35
N LEU A 55 0.71 4.28 -0.97
CA LEU A 55 0.42 5.71 -0.98
C LEU A 55 -0.42 6.00 -2.22
N TYR A 56 -1.58 6.61 -2.03
CA TYR A 56 -2.45 6.99 -3.11
C TYR A 56 -3.08 8.35 -2.84
N ARG A 57 -3.50 9.03 -3.91
CA ARG A 57 -4.23 10.30 -3.85
C ARG A 57 -5.67 10.05 -4.28
N TYR A 58 -6.64 10.53 -3.51
CA TYR A 58 -8.06 10.44 -3.84
C TYR A 58 -8.66 11.83 -3.98
N ASP A 59 -9.12 12.17 -5.20
CA ASP A 59 -9.68 13.49 -5.55
C ASP A 59 -11.22 13.55 -5.47
N GLY A 60 -11.85 12.56 -4.83
CA GLY A 60 -13.30 12.39 -4.81
C GLY A 60 -13.86 11.51 -5.95
N HIS A 61 -13.07 11.27 -7.00
CA HIS A 61 -13.49 10.48 -8.16
C HIS A 61 -12.53 9.33 -8.45
N THR A 62 -11.22 9.57 -8.34
CA THR A 62 -10.15 8.65 -8.75
C THR A 62 -9.17 8.43 -7.61
N ALA A 63 -8.90 7.17 -7.28
CA ALA A 63 -7.78 6.79 -6.41
C ALA A 63 -6.53 6.52 -7.25
N LEU A 64 -5.63 7.49 -7.35
CA LEU A 64 -4.37 7.36 -8.07
C LEU A 64 -3.29 6.77 -7.16
N ILE A 65 -2.78 5.59 -7.50
CA ILE A 65 -1.66 4.97 -6.78
C ILE A 65 -0.37 5.72 -7.12
N VAL A 66 0.24 6.35 -6.11
CA VAL A 66 1.48 7.14 -6.24
C VAL A 66 2.69 6.26 -5.98
N ALA A 67 2.62 5.39 -4.98
CA ALA A 67 3.71 4.47 -4.66
C ALA A 67 3.20 3.20 -3.98
N VAL A 68 3.94 2.11 -4.19
CA VAL A 68 3.83 0.87 -3.41
C VAL A 68 5.20 0.59 -2.82
N ARG A 69 5.32 0.60 -1.50
CA ARG A 69 6.60 0.47 -0.78
C ARG A 69 6.54 -0.66 0.21
N HIS A 70 7.64 -1.37 0.42
CA HIS A 70 7.73 -2.30 1.55
C HIS A 70 7.81 -1.50 2.86
N GLN A 71 7.19 -1.92 3.96
CA GLN A 71 7.17 -1.10 5.19
C GLN A 71 8.59 -0.81 5.72
N LYS A 72 9.51 -1.77 5.59
CA LYS A 72 10.93 -1.58 5.96
C LYS A 72 11.65 -0.52 5.10
N GLU A 73 11.15 -0.21 3.91
CA GLU A 73 11.68 0.83 3.02
C GLU A 73 10.96 2.17 3.21
N ALA A 74 9.73 2.16 3.73
CA ALA A 74 8.92 3.35 3.97
C ALA A 74 9.29 4.10 5.26
N GLY A 75 10.32 3.66 6.00
CA GLY A 75 10.72 4.27 7.27
C GLY A 75 9.79 3.93 8.44
N TYR A 76 8.83 3.01 8.25
CA TYR A 76 7.98 2.52 9.34
C TYR A 76 8.83 1.69 10.32
N ARG A 77 8.93 2.18 11.56
CA ARG A 77 9.39 1.37 12.70
C ARG A 77 8.16 0.70 13.29
N ALA A 78 8.15 -0.63 13.28
CA ALA A 78 7.17 -1.43 14.01
C ALA A 78 7.23 -1.13 15.51
#